data_AF-A0A4Q2Z0D6-F1
#
_entry.id   AF-A0A4Q2Z0D6-F1
#
_cell.length_a   1.000
_cell.length_b   1.000
_cell.length_c   1.000
_cell.angle_alpha   90.00
_cell.angle_beta   90.00
_cell.angle_gamma   90.00
#
_symmetry.space_group_name_H-M   'P 1'
#
loop_
_entity.id
_entity.type
_entity.pdbx_description
1 polymer ?
#
loop_
_entity_poly.entity_id
_entity_poly.type
_entity_poly.pdbx_seq_one_letter_code
_entity_poly.pdbx_strand_id
1 'polypeptide(L)'
;MKSRKSTLLGTGSSSFLFSLVVAFATNSHAATITWDGGPAATGVDIGTGENWAGDVLPSVATPDTAQWNGSPTGALSLVYSNAVFSGVAGNVGMNLELTAAQTDSVSIDSGLNIASARINNITLAAGAGALTLGNGTDAFNITLGGGASTQTFTNNATNTATISSDVVFGLGGGGNHVLNFTGSGDWSVASNLAFASGGQAALYKTGAGTLTLSGGGALKEGPTVHALTGVTAVLKEGATVINGGTYTNNITTNNGEFVVGGLDTVGTNTSLTVNNAAILNGIDWLSVGKGNGTGATTSNLTLNNTALISAANLSLGWNNNNVAATPAGTVTLNDSATLAVTTTSHIAESAGANFSLKLNGASAATLA
;
A
#
# COMPACT_ATOMS: atom_id res chain seq x y z
N MET A 1 -26.05 77.88 -64.39
CA MET A 1 -24.71 77.37 -64.03
C MET A 1 -24.66 77.12 -62.52
N LYS A 2 -24.81 75.87 -62.08
CA LYS A 2 -24.89 75.48 -60.66
C LYS A 2 -23.51 75.05 -60.15
N SER A 3 -23.09 75.61 -59.03
CA SER A 3 -21.76 75.44 -58.42
C SER A 3 -21.61 74.10 -57.70
N ARG A 4 -20.42 73.49 -57.85
CA ARG A 4 -19.97 72.32 -57.09
C ARG A 4 -19.79 72.66 -55.61
N LYS A 5 -20.17 71.74 -54.72
CA LYS A 5 -19.65 71.63 -53.34
C LYS A 5 -19.35 70.17 -53.04
N SER A 6 -18.11 69.92 -52.62
CA SER A 6 -17.57 68.65 -52.16
C SER A 6 -17.79 68.48 -50.65
N THR A 7 -18.07 67.26 -50.21
CA THR A 7 -18.00 66.86 -48.79
C THR A 7 -17.43 65.44 -48.77
N LEU A 8 -16.10 65.31 -48.64
CA LEU A 8 -15.32 65.01 -47.43
C LEU A 8 -15.61 63.63 -46.81
N LEU A 9 -14.62 62.73 -46.94
CA LEU A 9 -14.57 61.38 -46.39
C LEU A 9 -14.57 61.40 -44.86
N GLY A 10 -15.46 60.60 -44.24
CA GLY A 10 -15.38 60.22 -42.84
C GLY A 10 -14.64 58.90 -42.68
N THR A 11 -13.44 58.93 -42.11
CA THR A 11 -12.70 57.75 -41.65
C THR A 11 -13.29 57.28 -40.32
N GLY A 12 -13.94 56.12 -40.32
CA GLY A 12 -14.41 55.46 -39.10
C GLY A 12 -13.22 54.88 -38.32
N SER A 13 -12.93 55.45 -37.16
CA SER A 13 -11.97 54.92 -36.19
C SER A 13 -12.63 53.78 -35.42
N SER A 14 -12.38 52.52 -35.82
CA SER A 14 -12.78 51.34 -35.05
C SER A 14 -11.83 51.14 -33.88
N SER A 15 -12.24 51.58 -32.69
CA SER A 15 -11.55 51.32 -31.43
C SER A 15 -11.68 49.84 -31.06
N PHE A 16 -10.63 49.04 -31.28
CA PHE A 16 -10.52 47.68 -30.74
C PHE A 16 -10.17 47.75 -29.26
N LEU A 17 -11.17 47.54 -28.39
CA LEU A 17 -10.96 47.28 -26.97
C LEU A 17 -10.45 45.84 -26.79
N PHE A 18 -9.14 45.68 -26.53
CA PHE A 18 -8.58 44.44 -26.02
C PHE A 18 -8.92 44.34 -24.52
N SER A 19 -10.01 43.63 -24.18
CA SER A 19 -10.23 43.19 -22.80
C SER A 19 -9.24 42.08 -22.48
N LEU A 20 -8.18 42.44 -21.74
CA LEU A 20 -7.24 41.49 -21.15
C LEU A 20 -7.97 40.72 -20.04
N VAL A 21 -8.57 39.57 -20.37
CA VAL A 21 -9.07 38.62 -19.37
C VAL A 21 -7.86 37.87 -18.81
N VAL A 22 -7.35 38.34 -17.68
CA VAL A 22 -6.40 37.56 -16.87
C VAL A 22 -7.19 36.41 -16.25
N ALA A 23 -7.18 35.26 -16.90
CA ALA A 23 -7.65 34.02 -16.30
C ALA A 23 -6.66 33.65 -15.19
N PHE A 24 -6.98 34.00 -13.95
CA PHE A 24 -6.32 33.39 -12.80
C PHE A 24 -6.71 31.92 -12.79
N ALA A 25 -5.82 31.05 -13.25
CA ALA A 25 -5.95 29.63 -13.02
C ALA A 25 -5.97 29.43 -11.49
N THR A 26 -7.12 29.05 -10.94
CA THR A 26 -7.20 28.58 -9.56
C THR A 26 -6.46 27.25 -9.52
N ASN A 27 -5.26 27.24 -8.96
CA ASN A 27 -4.60 26.00 -8.62
C ASN A 27 -5.49 25.31 -7.58
N SER A 28 -6.08 24.16 -7.91
CA SER A 28 -6.73 23.35 -6.89
C SER A 28 -5.63 22.74 -6.03
N HIS A 29 -5.65 23.09 -4.75
CA HIS A 29 -4.78 22.50 -3.75
C HIS A 29 -5.55 21.40 -3.04
N ALA A 30 -4.86 20.32 -2.65
CA ALA A 30 -5.47 19.29 -1.82
C ALA A 30 -5.99 19.89 -0.52
N ALA A 31 -7.24 19.60 -0.19
CA ALA A 31 -7.91 20.05 1.02
C ALA A 31 -8.12 18.88 1.99
N THR A 32 -8.23 19.18 3.28
CA THR A 32 -8.78 18.25 4.26
C THR A 32 -10.27 18.53 4.39
N ILE A 33 -11.08 17.53 4.06
CA ILE A 33 -12.53 17.59 4.18
C ILE A 33 -12.93 16.64 5.31
N THR A 34 -13.50 17.22 6.36
CA THR A 34 -13.84 16.49 7.59
C THR A 34 -15.24 15.91 7.48
N TRP A 35 -15.39 14.63 7.83
CA TRP A 35 -16.69 14.00 8.01
C TRP A 35 -17.44 14.67 9.15
N ASP A 36 -18.71 15.04 8.95
CA ASP A 36 -19.56 15.58 10.01
C ASP A 36 -20.91 14.85 10.14
N GLY A 37 -21.19 13.89 9.26
CA GLY A 37 -22.43 13.13 9.25
C GLY A 37 -23.66 13.99 8.91
N GLY A 38 -23.44 15.18 8.37
CA GLY A 38 -24.44 16.13 7.92
C GLY A 38 -25.20 16.84 9.03
N PRO A 39 -26.30 17.55 8.71
CA PRO A 39 -26.99 18.43 9.67
C PRO A 39 -27.50 17.72 10.94
N ALA A 40 -27.81 16.43 10.83
CA ALA A 40 -28.25 15.59 11.95
C ALA A 40 -27.10 14.78 12.60
N ALA A 41 -25.90 14.80 12.01
CA ALA A 41 -24.75 14.00 12.42
C ALA A 41 -25.03 12.48 12.44
N THR A 42 -25.92 12.02 11.55
CA THR A 42 -26.36 10.62 11.43
C THR A 42 -26.18 10.06 10.01
N GLY A 43 -25.54 10.83 9.11
CA GLY A 43 -25.19 10.36 7.78
C GLY A 43 -24.37 9.06 7.85
N VAL A 44 -24.55 8.19 6.88
CA VAL A 44 -23.83 6.91 6.78
C VAL A 44 -23.15 6.70 5.43
N ASP A 45 -23.46 7.55 4.44
CA ASP A 45 -22.90 7.41 3.09
C ASP A 45 -21.79 8.43 2.86
N ILE A 46 -20.56 7.94 2.69
CA ILE A 46 -19.39 8.79 2.41
C ILE A 46 -19.45 9.40 1.01
N GLY A 47 -20.26 8.84 0.10
CA GLY A 47 -20.47 9.36 -1.24
C GLY A 47 -21.48 10.52 -1.33
N THR A 48 -22.01 10.99 -0.20
CA THR A 48 -22.97 12.10 -0.13
C THR A 48 -22.30 13.36 0.41
N GLY A 49 -22.24 14.43 -0.39
CA GLY A 49 -21.56 15.68 -0.05
C GLY A 49 -22.07 16.34 1.24
N GLU A 50 -23.38 16.27 1.49
CA GLU A 50 -24.04 16.81 2.69
C GLU A 50 -23.57 16.17 4.01
N ASN A 51 -22.83 15.05 3.97
CA ASN A 51 -22.26 14.41 5.16
C ASN A 51 -20.82 14.83 5.47
N TRP A 52 -20.31 15.81 4.72
CA TRP A 52 -18.97 16.36 4.84
C TRP A 52 -19.04 17.85 5.16
N ALA A 53 -18.07 18.32 5.93
CA ALA A 53 -17.96 19.72 6.31
C ALA A 53 -17.94 20.63 5.06
N GLY A 54 -18.89 21.56 5.01
CA GLY A 54 -19.06 22.47 3.88
C GLY A 54 -19.88 21.91 2.72
N ASP A 55 -20.55 20.77 2.90
CA ASP A 55 -21.41 20.10 1.91
C ASP A 55 -20.66 19.73 0.61
N VAL A 56 -19.38 19.38 0.72
CA VAL A 56 -18.49 19.10 -0.42
C VAL A 56 -17.81 17.74 -0.24
N LEU A 57 -17.77 16.96 -1.32
CA LEU A 57 -17.06 15.67 -1.33
C LEU A 57 -15.54 15.85 -1.40
N PRO A 58 -14.75 15.01 -0.70
CA PRO A 58 -13.33 14.85 -0.99
C PRO A 58 -13.10 14.48 -2.46
N SER A 59 -12.20 15.19 -3.14
CA SER A 59 -11.83 14.90 -4.51
C SER A 59 -10.85 13.72 -4.60
N VAL A 60 -10.97 12.93 -5.67
CA VAL A 60 -9.96 11.93 -6.06
C VAL A 60 -9.02 12.45 -7.15
N ALA A 61 -9.37 13.57 -7.80
CA ALA A 61 -8.57 14.19 -8.85
C ALA A 61 -7.52 15.14 -8.27
N THR A 62 -7.94 15.94 -7.27
CA THR A 62 -7.03 16.60 -6.33
C THR A 62 -6.94 15.67 -5.12
N PRO A 63 -5.76 15.27 -4.63
CA PRO A 63 -5.65 14.23 -3.60
C PRO A 63 -6.06 14.76 -2.21
N ASP A 64 -7.33 15.09 -2.06
CA ASP A 64 -7.92 15.58 -0.81
C ASP A 64 -7.83 14.51 0.27
N THR A 65 -7.85 14.95 1.52
CA THR A 65 -7.91 14.08 2.70
C THR A 65 -9.33 14.02 3.22
N ALA A 66 -9.95 12.84 3.10
CA ALA A 66 -11.16 12.47 3.80
C ALA A 66 -10.82 12.17 5.27
N GLN A 67 -11.23 13.05 6.19
CA GLN A 67 -10.81 13.01 7.60
C GLN A 67 -11.96 12.67 8.56
N TRP A 68 -11.73 11.73 9.46
CA TRP A 68 -12.55 11.47 10.64
C TRP A 68 -11.83 11.95 11.89
N ASN A 69 -12.48 12.82 12.66
CA ASN A 69 -11.86 13.51 13.79
C ASN A 69 -12.64 13.41 15.11
N GLY A 70 -13.53 12.44 15.26
CA GLY A 70 -14.36 12.29 16.46
C GLY A 70 -15.62 13.16 16.45
N SER A 71 -15.93 13.80 15.32
CA SER A 71 -17.20 14.47 15.08
C SER A 71 -17.90 13.81 13.89
N PRO A 72 -19.13 13.27 14.04
CA PRO A 72 -19.79 12.99 15.32
C PRO A 72 -19.02 12.00 16.19
N THR A 73 -19.28 12.04 17.49
CA THR A 73 -18.70 11.10 18.46
C THR A 73 -19.30 9.71 18.28
N GLY A 74 -18.55 8.66 18.63
CA GLY A 74 -19.02 7.28 18.57
C GLY A 74 -18.49 6.53 17.36
N ALA A 75 -18.78 5.23 17.35
CA ALA A 75 -18.38 4.34 16.27
C ALA A 75 -19.15 4.65 14.99
N LEU A 76 -18.46 4.65 13.86
CA LEU A 76 -19.02 4.91 12.54
C LEU A 76 -19.07 3.61 11.73
N SER A 77 -20.23 3.32 11.16
CA SER A 77 -20.44 2.26 10.17
C SER A 77 -20.92 2.92 8.88
N LEU A 78 -20.01 3.06 7.94
CA LEU A 78 -20.17 3.88 6.74
C LEU A 78 -20.21 3.02 5.49
N VAL A 79 -20.93 3.50 4.49
CA VAL A 79 -21.00 2.92 3.15
C VAL A 79 -20.59 3.95 2.10
N TYR A 80 -20.24 3.52 0.89
CA TYR A 80 -20.31 4.39 -0.30
C TYR A 80 -21.20 3.76 -1.36
N SER A 81 -22.36 4.35 -1.60
CA SER A 81 -23.40 3.73 -2.43
C SER A 81 -23.30 4.06 -3.93
N ASN A 82 -22.36 4.92 -4.32
CA ASN A 82 -22.29 5.49 -5.66
C ASN A 82 -20.86 5.51 -6.24
N ALA A 83 -20.70 6.03 -7.45
CA ALA A 83 -19.42 6.02 -8.18
C ALA A 83 -18.58 7.31 -8.04
N VAL A 84 -18.89 8.21 -7.10
CA VAL A 84 -18.24 9.53 -7.01
C VAL A 84 -16.73 9.45 -6.77
N PHE A 85 -16.26 8.37 -6.15
CA PHE A 85 -14.85 8.15 -5.84
C PHE A 85 -14.09 7.31 -6.88
N SER A 86 -14.70 6.90 -7.98
CA SER A 86 -14.00 6.10 -9.00
C SER A 86 -12.93 6.90 -9.74
N GLY A 87 -13.23 8.17 -10.02
CA GLY A 87 -12.38 9.04 -10.83
C GLY A 87 -12.10 8.47 -12.22
N VAL A 88 -11.07 9.00 -12.87
CA VAL A 88 -10.54 8.53 -14.15
C VAL A 88 -9.11 8.03 -14.02
N ALA A 89 -8.63 7.29 -15.01
CA ALA A 89 -7.24 6.81 -15.04
C ALA A 89 -6.25 7.98 -14.86
N GLY A 90 -5.24 7.77 -14.03
CA GLY A 90 -4.24 8.80 -13.69
C GLY A 90 -4.64 9.77 -12.57
N ASN A 91 -5.91 9.81 -12.14
CA ASN A 91 -6.26 10.50 -10.89
C ASN A 91 -5.51 9.86 -9.72
N VAL A 92 -4.99 10.70 -8.82
CA VAL A 92 -4.11 10.29 -7.72
C VAL A 92 -4.87 9.52 -6.62
N GLY A 93 -6.17 9.76 -6.46
CA GLY A 93 -6.97 9.20 -5.37
C GLY A 93 -6.97 10.10 -4.14
N MET A 94 -7.96 9.88 -3.27
CA MET A 94 -8.07 10.59 -1.99
C MET A 94 -7.21 9.92 -0.92
N ASN A 95 -6.81 10.68 0.11
CA ASN A 95 -6.23 10.14 1.33
C ASN A 95 -7.33 9.88 2.36
N LEU A 96 -7.19 8.84 3.17
CA LEU A 96 -8.05 8.58 4.33
C LEU A 96 -7.27 8.90 5.60
N GLU A 97 -7.88 9.64 6.52
CA GLU A 97 -7.23 10.01 7.79
C GLU A 97 -8.18 9.83 8.99
N LEU A 98 -7.75 9.03 9.98
CA LEU A 98 -8.35 9.00 11.30
C LEU A 98 -7.41 9.73 12.27
N THR A 99 -7.83 10.87 12.79
CA THR A 99 -7.04 11.63 13.76
C THR A 99 -7.13 11.00 15.16
N ALA A 100 -6.28 11.45 16.08
CA ALA A 100 -6.28 10.99 17.47
C ALA A 100 -7.59 11.29 18.22
N ALA A 101 -8.43 12.20 17.69
CA ALA A 101 -9.73 12.54 18.26
C ALA A 101 -10.84 11.56 17.86
N GLN A 102 -10.69 10.82 16.74
CA GLN A 102 -11.59 9.72 16.39
C GLN A 102 -11.17 8.47 17.16
N THR A 103 -11.57 8.35 18.43
CA THR A 103 -11.17 7.23 19.30
C THR A 103 -12.01 5.97 19.09
N ASP A 104 -13.24 6.12 18.62
CA ASP A 104 -14.12 5.01 18.27
C ASP A 104 -13.85 4.50 16.85
N SER A 105 -14.21 3.25 16.59
CA SER A 105 -13.95 2.58 15.31
C SER A 105 -14.66 3.24 14.12
N VAL A 106 -14.03 3.21 12.96
CA VAL A 106 -14.64 3.54 11.66
C VAL A 106 -14.60 2.32 10.76
N SER A 107 -15.76 1.85 10.32
CA SER A 107 -15.90 0.80 9.31
C SER A 107 -16.42 1.43 8.02
N ILE A 108 -15.81 1.10 6.88
CA ILE A 108 -16.24 1.57 5.55
C ILE A 108 -16.42 0.36 4.65
N ASP A 109 -17.56 0.30 3.97
CA ASP A 109 -17.90 -0.78 3.04
C ASP A 109 -18.56 -0.23 1.76
N SER A 110 -18.60 -1.00 0.68
CA SER A 110 -19.35 -0.63 -0.53
C SER A 110 -20.80 -1.11 -0.51
N GLY A 111 -21.16 -2.04 0.38
CA GLY A 111 -22.35 -2.85 0.23
C GLY A 111 -22.40 -3.47 -1.17
N LEU A 112 -23.53 -3.33 -1.86
CA LEU A 112 -23.73 -3.85 -3.22
C LEU A 112 -23.07 -3.00 -4.33
N ASN A 113 -22.44 -1.86 -4.00
CA ASN A 113 -21.82 -0.99 -5.00
C ASN A 113 -20.54 -1.63 -5.53
N ILE A 114 -20.46 -1.79 -6.86
CA ILE A 114 -19.30 -2.35 -7.55
C ILE A 114 -18.36 -1.27 -8.11
N ALA A 115 -18.73 0.01 -8.06
CA ALA A 115 -17.84 1.08 -8.46
C ALA A 115 -16.62 1.10 -7.53
N SER A 116 -15.45 1.43 -8.05
CA SER A 116 -14.26 1.45 -7.19
C SER A 116 -14.13 2.79 -6.45
N ALA A 117 -13.65 2.76 -5.21
CA ALA A 117 -13.14 3.94 -4.52
C ALA A 117 -11.63 4.08 -4.75
N ARG A 118 -11.18 5.25 -5.21
CA ARG A 118 -9.78 5.50 -5.52
C ARG A 118 -9.02 6.08 -4.34
N ILE A 119 -8.08 5.32 -3.81
CA ILE A 119 -7.32 5.64 -2.60
C ILE A 119 -5.85 5.86 -2.93
N ASN A 120 -5.27 6.90 -2.34
CA ASN A 120 -3.85 7.23 -2.42
C ASN A 120 -3.11 6.77 -1.16
N ASN A 121 -3.49 7.27 0.02
CA ASN A 121 -2.86 6.90 1.29
C ASN A 121 -3.91 6.69 2.39
N ILE A 122 -3.52 5.98 3.44
CA ILE A 122 -4.30 5.82 4.65
C ILE A 122 -3.42 6.19 5.84
N THR A 123 -3.91 7.00 6.78
CA THR A 123 -3.20 7.37 8.00
C THR A 123 -4.11 7.27 9.22
N LEU A 124 -3.72 6.46 10.20
CA LEU A 124 -4.33 6.43 11.53
C LEU A 124 -3.33 7.03 12.52
N ALA A 125 -3.71 8.11 13.19
CA ALA A 125 -2.87 8.75 14.20
C ALA A 125 -2.77 7.90 15.49
N ALA A 126 -1.74 8.16 16.28
CA ALA A 126 -1.64 7.59 17.62
C ALA A 126 -2.84 8.02 18.47
N GLY A 127 -3.53 7.06 19.10
CA GLY A 127 -4.76 7.29 19.85
C GLY A 127 -6.06 7.15 19.04
N ALA A 128 -6.00 6.99 17.73
CA ALA A 128 -7.19 6.75 16.92
C ALA A 128 -7.83 5.37 17.17
N GLY A 129 -9.12 5.26 16.87
CA GLY A 129 -9.88 4.02 16.86
C GLY A 129 -9.45 3.07 15.73
N ALA A 130 -10.05 1.88 15.70
CA ALA A 130 -9.81 0.92 14.63
C ALA A 130 -10.39 1.41 13.29
N LEU A 131 -9.70 1.11 12.18
CA LEU A 131 -10.25 1.23 10.84
C LEU A 131 -10.56 -0.17 10.29
N THR A 132 -11.73 -0.36 9.69
CA THR A 132 -12.07 -1.55 8.91
C THR A 132 -12.51 -1.15 7.51
N LEU A 133 -11.90 -1.75 6.49
CA LEU A 133 -12.33 -1.68 5.10
C LEU A 133 -12.94 -3.02 4.68
N GLY A 134 -14.21 -3.02 4.30
CA GLY A 134 -14.96 -4.20 3.85
C GLY A 134 -15.58 -4.99 5.00
N ASN A 135 -16.53 -5.85 4.66
CA ASN A 135 -17.35 -6.60 5.62
C ASN A 135 -17.20 -8.12 5.50
N GLY A 136 -16.46 -8.60 4.50
CA GLY A 136 -16.21 -10.01 4.22
C GLY A 136 -17.25 -10.71 3.33
N THR A 137 -18.23 -10.00 2.76
CA THR A 137 -19.38 -10.60 2.03
C THR A 137 -19.45 -10.20 0.56
N ASP A 138 -19.24 -8.92 0.22
CA ASP A 138 -19.45 -8.35 -1.12
C ASP A 138 -18.19 -7.68 -1.69
N ALA A 139 -18.05 -7.58 -3.01
CA ALA A 139 -16.83 -7.01 -3.59
C ALA A 139 -16.67 -5.51 -3.30
N PHE A 140 -15.78 -5.16 -2.36
CA PHE A 140 -15.36 -3.79 -2.11
C PHE A 140 -14.14 -3.42 -2.97
N ASN A 141 -14.40 -2.82 -4.12
CA ASN A 141 -13.35 -2.45 -5.08
C ASN A 141 -12.58 -1.19 -4.64
N ILE A 142 -11.28 -1.32 -4.38
CA ILE A 142 -10.37 -0.20 -4.11
C ILE A 142 -9.37 -0.06 -5.26
N THR A 143 -9.25 1.14 -5.82
CA THR A 143 -8.24 1.45 -6.84
C THR A 143 -7.10 2.21 -6.19
N LEU A 144 -5.88 1.66 -6.22
CA LEU A 144 -4.67 2.40 -5.86
C LEU A 144 -4.43 3.48 -6.91
N GLY A 145 -4.59 4.75 -6.52
CA GLY A 145 -4.60 5.85 -7.47
C GLY A 145 -3.23 6.20 -8.07
N GLY A 146 -3.24 7.12 -9.03
CA GLY A 146 -2.08 7.58 -9.79
C GLY A 146 -1.64 6.62 -10.89
N GLY A 147 -0.49 6.91 -11.49
CA GLY A 147 0.32 5.92 -12.22
C GLY A 147 1.30 5.23 -11.26
N ALA A 148 2.37 4.65 -11.80
CA ALA A 148 3.44 4.04 -11.01
C ALA A 148 3.90 4.90 -9.82
N SER A 149 3.62 4.44 -8.61
CA SER A 149 3.82 5.19 -7.37
C SER A 149 3.75 4.28 -6.14
N THR A 150 4.01 4.84 -4.96
CA THR A 150 3.87 4.15 -3.68
C THR A 150 2.62 4.65 -2.96
N GLN A 151 1.69 3.74 -2.67
CA GLN A 151 0.57 3.96 -1.77
C GLN A 151 1.00 3.55 -0.35
N THR A 152 1.00 4.50 0.58
CA THR A 152 1.46 4.24 1.96
C THR A 152 0.27 4.19 2.91
N PHE A 153 0.10 3.05 3.55
CA PHE A 153 -0.92 2.79 4.56
C PHE A 153 -0.23 2.77 5.94
N THR A 154 -0.42 3.83 6.71
CA THR A 154 0.19 4.08 8.01
C THR A 154 -0.80 3.84 9.12
N ASN A 155 -0.47 2.94 10.05
CA ASN A 155 -1.20 2.78 11.30
C ASN A 155 -0.29 3.11 12.49
N ASN A 156 -0.52 4.25 13.15
CA ASN A 156 0.14 4.59 14.42
C ASN A 156 -0.79 4.40 15.63
N ALA A 157 -2.03 3.95 15.41
CA ALA A 157 -2.95 3.61 16.49
C ALA A 157 -2.54 2.30 17.18
N THR A 158 -2.98 2.11 18.42
CA THR A 158 -2.82 0.82 19.12
C THR A 158 -3.82 -0.22 18.63
N ASN A 159 -4.89 0.21 17.96
CA ASN A 159 -5.90 -0.66 17.38
C ASN A 159 -5.43 -1.19 16.01
N THR A 160 -5.74 -2.45 15.72
CA THR A 160 -5.46 -3.05 14.41
C THR A 160 -6.31 -2.41 13.31
N ALA A 161 -5.69 -2.00 12.21
CA ALA A 161 -6.38 -1.63 10.98
C ALA A 161 -6.65 -2.89 10.15
N THR A 162 -7.89 -3.05 9.68
CA THR A 162 -8.36 -4.26 9.00
C THR A 162 -8.75 -3.98 7.56
N ILE A 163 -8.26 -4.82 6.65
CA ILE A 163 -8.69 -4.89 5.25
C ILE A 163 -9.28 -6.29 5.06
N SER A 164 -10.61 -6.36 4.95
CA SER A 164 -11.39 -7.58 4.89
C SER A 164 -11.18 -8.35 3.57
N SER A 165 -11.62 -9.61 3.54
CA SER A 165 -11.36 -10.55 2.42
C SER A 165 -12.07 -10.20 1.12
N ASP A 166 -13.09 -9.37 1.22
CA ASP A 166 -13.98 -8.93 0.16
C ASP A 166 -13.48 -7.65 -0.54
N VAL A 167 -12.45 -7.01 0.02
CA VAL A 167 -11.72 -5.92 -0.64
C VAL A 167 -10.95 -6.45 -1.85
N VAL A 168 -11.15 -5.82 -3.01
CA VAL A 168 -10.45 -6.14 -4.25
C VAL A 168 -9.62 -4.95 -4.68
N PHE A 169 -8.30 -5.12 -4.76
CA PHE A 169 -7.40 -4.06 -5.22
C PHE A 169 -7.30 -4.00 -6.74
N GLY A 170 -7.42 -2.80 -7.29
CA GLY A 170 -7.09 -2.44 -8.67
C GLY A 170 -6.01 -1.36 -8.72
N LEU A 171 -5.51 -1.07 -9.92
CA LEU A 171 -4.53 -0.01 -10.15
C LEU A 171 -5.14 1.12 -10.97
N GLY A 172 -4.80 2.35 -10.57
CA GLY A 172 -5.40 3.57 -11.08
C GLY A 172 -4.80 4.08 -12.38
N GLY A 173 -3.71 3.49 -12.85
CA GLY A 173 -2.95 3.88 -14.02
C GLY A 173 -1.97 2.79 -14.46
N GLY A 174 -1.17 3.09 -15.48
CA GLY A 174 -0.15 2.17 -15.97
C GLY A 174 1.10 2.14 -15.10
N GLY A 175 1.82 1.02 -15.18
CA GLY A 175 3.09 0.80 -14.48
C GLY A 175 2.94 0.06 -13.15
N ASN A 176 4.07 -0.20 -12.51
CA ASN A 176 4.12 -0.94 -11.26
C ASN A 176 3.87 -0.01 -10.09
N HIS A 177 3.14 -0.49 -9.09
CA HIS A 177 2.88 0.22 -7.83
C HIS A 177 3.66 -0.39 -6.67
N VAL A 178 3.73 0.31 -5.54
CA VAL A 178 4.09 -0.27 -4.25
C VAL A 178 2.94 -0.05 -3.28
N LEU A 179 2.53 -1.12 -2.61
CA LEU A 179 1.68 -1.04 -1.44
C LEU A 179 2.55 -1.18 -0.18
N ASN A 180 2.74 -0.05 0.52
CA ASN A 180 3.59 0.01 1.71
C ASN A 180 2.73 0.07 2.98
N PHE A 181 2.84 -0.94 3.84
CA PHE A 181 2.27 -0.92 5.17
C PHE A 181 3.32 -0.44 6.18
N THR A 182 2.94 0.50 7.04
CA THR A 182 3.86 1.10 8.02
C THR A 182 3.18 1.57 9.30
N GLY A 183 4.00 2.10 10.23
CA GLY A 183 3.60 2.62 11.52
C GLY A 183 3.86 1.66 12.69
N SER A 184 3.51 2.12 13.90
CA SER A 184 3.66 1.34 15.15
C SER A 184 2.52 0.39 15.44
N GLY A 185 1.36 0.59 14.81
CA GLY A 185 0.15 -0.22 14.94
C GLY A 185 0.08 -1.37 13.95
N ASP A 186 -0.79 -2.33 14.24
CA ASP A 186 -0.91 -3.55 13.44
C ASP A 186 -1.84 -3.39 12.24
N TRP A 187 -1.57 -4.15 11.19
CA TRP A 187 -2.42 -4.33 10.02
C TRP A 187 -2.85 -5.79 9.89
N SER A 188 -4.14 -6.03 9.63
CA SER A 188 -4.70 -7.34 9.28
C SER A 188 -5.31 -7.27 7.89
N VAL A 189 -4.76 -8.02 6.94
CA VAL A 189 -5.14 -7.98 5.53
C VAL A 189 -5.57 -9.38 5.09
N ALA A 190 -6.88 -9.57 5.03
CA ALA A 190 -7.51 -10.80 4.54
C ALA A 190 -7.83 -10.73 3.04
N SER A 191 -7.73 -9.54 2.43
CA SER A 191 -7.89 -9.34 0.99
C SER A 191 -6.88 -10.17 0.19
N ASN A 192 -7.33 -10.68 -0.95
CA ASN A 192 -6.46 -11.29 -1.95
C ASN A 192 -5.63 -10.21 -2.65
N LEU A 193 -4.30 -10.25 -2.47
CA LEU A 193 -3.35 -9.33 -3.11
C LEU A 193 -3.06 -9.72 -4.57
N ALA A 194 -4.10 -10.01 -5.33
CA ALA A 194 -4.07 -10.17 -6.78
C ALA A 194 -4.74 -8.94 -7.41
N PHE A 195 -3.94 -8.02 -7.94
CA PHE A 195 -4.45 -6.78 -8.49
C PHE A 195 -5.27 -7.02 -9.77
N ALA A 196 -6.47 -6.44 -9.81
CA ALA A 196 -7.40 -6.56 -10.93
C ALA A 196 -6.75 -6.21 -12.27
N SER A 197 -7.25 -6.83 -13.35
CA SER A 197 -6.73 -6.67 -14.72
C SER A 197 -5.24 -7.01 -14.90
N GLY A 198 -4.68 -7.83 -14.01
CA GLY A 198 -3.28 -8.25 -14.08
C GLY A 198 -2.29 -7.18 -13.60
N GLY A 199 -2.76 -6.17 -12.86
CA GLY A 199 -1.93 -5.14 -12.25
C GLY A 199 -0.72 -5.70 -11.49
N GLN A 200 0.31 -4.87 -11.34
CA GLN A 200 1.56 -5.21 -10.66
C GLN A 200 1.77 -4.26 -9.48
N ALA A 201 1.85 -4.81 -8.27
CA ALA A 201 2.36 -4.07 -7.14
C ALA A 201 3.27 -4.95 -6.28
N ALA A 202 4.36 -4.35 -5.81
CA ALA A 202 5.17 -4.94 -4.76
C ALA A 202 4.60 -4.65 -3.38
N LEU A 203 4.86 -5.57 -2.46
CA LEU A 203 4.55 -5.41 -1.05
C LEU A 203 5.74 -4.82 -0.30
N TYR A 204 5.53 -3.71 0.41
CA TYR A 204 6.53 -3.14 1.30
C TYR A 204 6.01 -3.13 2.73
N LYS A 205 6.88 -3.49 3.68
CA LYS A 205 6.60 -3.40 5.11
C LYS A 205 7.73 -2.66 5.80
N THR A 206 7.36 -1.56 6.46
CA THR A 206 8.23 -0.74 7.31
C THR A 206 7.53 -0.47 8.65
N GLY A 207 8.18 0.21 9.59
CA GLY A 207 7.61 0.51 10.90
C GLY A 207 7.55 -0.70 11.83
N ALA A 208 7.41 -0.44 13.13
CA ALA A 208 7.52 -1.45 14.18
C ALA A 208 6.31 -2.40 14.30
N GLY A 209 5.13 -2.00 13.80
CA GLY A 209 3.89 -2.79 13.90
C GLY A 209 3.93 -4.12 13.13
N THR A 210 2.93 -4.96 13.35
CA THR A 210 2.79 -6.27 12.67
C THR A 210 1.89 -6.16 11.45
N LEU A 211 2.33 -6.69 10.30
CA LEU A 211 1.48 -6.93 9.14
C LEU A 211 1.07 -8.40 9.09
N THR A 212 -0.21 -8.70 9.20
CA THR A 212 -0.77 -10.05 9.01
C THR A 212 -1.47 -10.15 7.66
N LEU A 213 -1.08 -11.13 6.86
CA LEU A 213 -1.66 -11.43 5.54
C LEU A 213 -2.32 -12.82 5.56
N SER A 214 -3.55 -12.96 5.09
CA SER A 214 -4.25 -14.27 5.05
C SER A 214 -5.03 -14.55 3.77
N GLY A 215 -5.18 -13.58 2.86
CA GLY A 215 -6.00 -13.71 1.64
C GLY A 215 -5.34 -14.45 0.46
N GLY A 216 -4.01 -14.59 0.45
CA GLY A 216 -3.25 -15.04 -0.72
C GLY A 216 -3.00 -13.91 -1.72
N GLY A 217 -2.46 -14.25 -2.89
CA GLY A 217 -2.34 -13.32 -4.01
C GLY A 217 -1.16 -13.56 -4.94
N ALA A 218 -0.93 -12.59 -5.81
CA ALA A 218 0.17 -12.59 -6.76
C ALA A 218 1.01 -11.33 -6.54
N LEU A 219 2.10 -11.48 -5.81
CA LEU A 219 3.07 -10.41 -5.57
C LEU A 219 3.92 -10.25 -6.83
N LYS A 220 4.07 -9.01 -7.30
CA LYS A 220 4.78 -8.68 -8.53
C LYS A 220 5.76 -7.54 -8.28
N GLU A 221 6.62 -7.28 -9.26
CA GLU A 221 7.58 -6.19 -9.14
C GLU A 221 6.87 -4.85 -8.89
N GLY A 222 7.47 -4.08 -7.99
CA GLY A 222 7.18 -2.68 -7.85
C GLY A 222 7.99 -1.85 -8.86
N PRO A 223 7.83 -0.52 -8.84
CA PRO A 223 8.84 0.38 -9.36
C PRO A 223 10.15 0.17 -8.58
N THR A 224 11.26 0.75 -9.07
CA THR A 224 12.52 0.77 -8.32
C THR A 224 12.30 1.46 -6.97
N VAL A 225 12.38 0.71 -5.88
CA VAL A 225 12.26 1.24 -4.52
C VAL A 225 13.50 0.90 -3.73
N HIS A 226 14.07 1.92 -3.07
CA HIS A 226 15.35 1.84 -2.35
C HIS A 226 16.52 1.30 -3.20
N ALA A 227 16.61 1.74 -4.47
CA ALA A 227 17.63 1.33 -5.43
C ALA A 227 17.66 -0.18 -5.75
N LEU A 228 16.60 -0.92 -5.38
CA LEU A 228 16.41 -2.31 -5.78
C LEU A 228 15.45 -2.37 -6.97
N THR A 229 15.86 -3.10 -8.00
CA THR A 229 15.04 -3.47 -9.16
C THR A 229 14.70 -4.95 -9.07
N GLY A 230 13.53 -5.37 -9.53
CA GLY A 230 13.16 -6.80 -9.57
C GLY A 230 12.62 -7.36 -8.26
N VAL A 231 12.23 -6.51 -7.32
CA VAL A 231 11.77 -6.95 -5.99
C VAL A 231 10.25 -6.96 -5.93
N THR A 232 9.70 -8.09 -5.49
CA THR A 232 8.25 -8.29 -5.33
C THR A 232 7.79 -8.00 -3.90
N ALA A 233 8.68 -8.17 -2.93
CA ALA A 233 8.43 -7.78 -1.56
C ALA A 233 9.69 -7.36 -0.80
N VAL A 234 9.58 -6.33 0.04
CA VAL A 234 10.61 -5.95 1.02
C VAL A 234 9.98 -5.82 2.40
N LEU A 235 10.39 -6.71 3.31
CA LEU A 235 10.02 -6.69 4.71
C LEU A 235 11.20 -6.16 5.52
N LYS A 236 11.14 -4.88 5.86
CA LYS A 236 12.30 -4.14 6.36
C LYS A 236 12.31 -3.99 7.87
N GLU A 237 11.15 -3.80 8.48
CA GLU A 237 11.03 -3.50 9.90
C GLU A 237 9.75 -4.10 10.49
N GLY A 238 9.82 -4.47 11.77
CA GLY A 238 8.72 -5.05 12.51
C GLY A 238 8.46 -6.49 12.08
N ALA A 239 7.24 -6.97 12.34
CA ALA A 239 6.84 -8.33 12.04
C ALA A 239 5.94 -8.39 10.81
N THR A 240 6.12 -9.42 10.00
CA THR A 240 5.17 -9.84 8.97
C THR A 240 4.76 -11.29 9.24
N VAL A 241 3.46 -11.56 9.19
CA VAL A 241 2.90 -12.90 9.39
C VAL A 241 2.04 -13.25 8.18
N ILE A 242 2.41 -14.29 7.45
CA ILE A 242 1.57 -14.90 6.43
C ILE A 242 0.84 -16.07 7.10
N ASN A 243 -0.46 -15.89 7.33
CA ASN A 243 -1.30 -16.76 8.15
C ASN A 243 -2.40 -17.45 7.33
N GLY A 244 -1.99 -18.31 6.41
CA GLY A 244 -2.85 -18.90 5.38
C GLY A 244 -2.72 -18.23 4.01
N GLY A 245 -3.42 -18.78 3.02
CA GLY A 245 -3.38 -18.32 1.63
C GLY A 245 -2.20 -18.85 0.82
N THR A 246 -2.27 -18.69 -0.50
CA THR A 246 -1.16 -18.96 -1.42
C THR A 246 -0.70 -17.64 -2.03
N TYR A 247 0.57 -17.31 -1.87
CA TYR A 247 1.21 -16.13 -2.43
C TYR A 247 2.22 -16.59 -3.48
N THR A 248 1.93 -16.24 -4.73
CA THR A 248 2.87 -16.49 -5.82
C THR A 248 3.63 -15.20 -6.11
N ASN A 249 4.95 -15.26 -6.01
CA ASN A 249 5.80 -14.25 -6.62
C ASN A 249 5.84 -14.58 -8.11
N ASN A 250 5.12 -13.81 -8.92
CA ASN A 250 5.08 -14.04 -10.35
C ASN A 250 5.71 -12.85 -11.05
N ILE A 251 6.89 -13.07 -11.62
CA ILE A 251 7.51 -12.13 -12.52
C ILE A 251 7.45 -12.69 -13.92
N THR A 252 7.00 -11.86 -14.86
CA THR A 252 7.02 -12.13 -16.29
C THR A 252 8.44 -12.32 -16.87
N THR A 253 9.50 -12.11 -16.08
CA THR A 253 10.91 -12.07 -16.49
C THR A 253 11.90 -12.79 -15.54
N ASN A 254 11.47 -13.71 -14.67
CA ASN A 254 12.35 -14.62 -13.90
C ASN A 254 13.35 -14.00 -12.89
N ASN A 255 13.13 -12.80 -12.34
CA ASN A 255 14.10 -12.16 -11.43
C ASN A 255 13.52 -11.79 -10.05
N GLY A 256 12.51 -12.53 -9.58
CA GLY A 256 11.72 -12.10 -8.43
C GLY A 256 12.36 -12.34 -7.10
N GLU A 257 12.83 -11.25 -6.50
CA GLU A 257 13.38 -11.29 -5.17
C GLU A 257 12.30 -10.97 -4.12
N PHE A 258 12.17 -11.88 -3.15
CA PHE A 258 11.43 -11.66 -1.92
C PHE A 258 12.42 -11.41 -0.78
N VAL A 259 12.40 -10.21 -0.21
CA VAL A 259 13.41 -9.76 0.76
C VAL A 259 12.84 -9.69 2.17
N VAL A 260 13.48 -10.37 3.11
CA VAL A 260 13.32 -10.21 4.57
C VAL A 260 14.58 -9.50 5.10
N GLY A 261 14.55 -8.18 5.15
CA GLY A 261 15.71 -7.32 5.40
C GLY A 261 15.60 -6.00 4.63
N GLY A 262 16.68 -5.22 4.58
CA GLY A 262 16.70 -3.98 3.83
C GLY A 262 18.05 -3.27 3.90
N LEU A 263 18.34 -2.46 2.88
CA LEU A 263 19.64 -1.80 2.62
C LEU A 263 19.97 -0.61 3.54
N ASP A 264 19.43 -0.56 4.75
CA ASP A 264 19.62 0.60 5.61
C ASP A 264 20.97 0.57 6.29
N THR A 265 21.62 1.74 6.30
CA THR A 265 22.92 1.95 6.94
C THR A 265 22.90 1.64 8.44
N VAL A 266 21.74 1.78 9.09
CA VAL A 266 21.54 1.52 10.53
C VAL A 266 21.01 0.10 10.80
N GLY A 267 20.41 -0.55 9.80
CA GLY A 267 19.67 -1.80 9.94
C GLY A 267 18.42 -1.67 10.82
N THR A 268 17.49 -2.61 10.65
CA THR A 268 16.29 -2.72 11.47
C THR A 268 15.99 -4.18 11.76
N ASN A 269 15.42 -4.46 12.93
CA ASN A 269 14.94 -5.81 13.23
C ASN A 269 13.70 -6.09 12.39
N THR A 270 13.71 -7.23 11.72
CA THR A 270 12.56 -7.68 10.93
C THR A 270 12.35 -9.18 11.06
N SER A 271 11.10 -9.60 11.03
CA SER A 271 10.74 -11.01 11.00
C SER A 271 9.65 -11.30 9.97
N LEU A 272 9.79 -12.44 9.31
CA LEU A 272 8.73 -13.08 8.55
C LEU A 272 8.35 -14.39 9.25
N THR A 273 7.07 -14.57 9.54
CA THR A 273 6.50 -15.85 9.95
C THR A 273 5.53 -16.34 8.88
N VAL A 274 5.70 -17.58 8.41
CA VAL A 274 4.77 -18.25 7.48
C VAL A 274 4.13 -19.42 8.23
N ASN A 275 2.80 -19.42 8.31
CA ASN A 275 2.06 -20.30 9.20
C ASN A 275 0.75 -20.82 8.56
N ASN A 276 0.10 -21.78 9.23
CA ASN A 276 -1.25 -22.24 8.94
C ASN A 276 -1.43 -22.67 7.48
N ALA A 277 -0.53 -23.55 7.02
CA ALA A 277 -0.50 -24.06 5.65
C ALA A 277 -0.33 -22.97 4.57
N ALA A 278 0.13 -21.76 4.92
CA ALA A 278 0.47 -20.76 3.93
C ALA A 278 1.57 -21.25 2.99
N ILE A 279 1.42 -20.88 1.72
CA ILE A 279 2.36 -21.20 0.65
C ILE A 279 2.92 -19.90 0.09
N LEU A 280 4.25 -19.79 0.03
CA LEU A 280 4.96 -18.76 -0.73
C LEU A 280 5.78 -19.45 -1.82
N ASN A 281 5.44 -19.22 -3.09
CA ASN A 281 6.08 -19.91 -4.22
C ASN A 281 6.39 -18.96 -5.38
N GLY A 282 7.00 -19.49 -6.44
CA GLY A 282 7.40 -18.72 -7.63
C GLY A 282 8.55 -17.74 -7.36
N ILE A 283 9.22 -17.84 -6.22
CA ILE A 283 10.31 -16.93 -5.86
C ILE A 283 11.54 -17.28 -6.69
N ASP A 284 12.17 -16.30 -7.33
CA ASP A 284 13.49 -16.52 -7.94
C ASP A 284 14.58 -16.43 -6.86
N TRP A 285 14.61 -15.34 -6.09
CA TRP A 285 15.53 -15.17 -4.96
C TRP A 285 14.77 -14.97 -3.66
N LEU A 286 14.93 -15.90 -2.72
CA LEU A 286 14.57 -15.65 -1.32
C LEU A 286 15.79 -15.08 -0.61
N SER A 287 15.69 -13.84 -0.15
CA SER A 287 16.80 -13.13 0.49
C SER A 287 16.47 -12.77 1.92
N VAL A 288 17.21 -13.31 2.89
CA VAL A 288 17.07 -13.01 4.32
C VAL A 288 18.32 -12.33 4.84
N GLY A 289 18.19 -11.16 5.45
CA GLY A 289 19.30 -10.34 5.92
C GLY A 289 19.89 -9.39 4.90
N LYS A 290 19.32 -9.31 3.69
CA LYS A 290 19.90 -8.51 2.60
C LYS A 290 20.15 -7.06 3.02
N GLY A 291 21.43 -6.67 3.02
CA GLY A 291 21.90 -5.32 3.36
C GLY A 291 21.55 -4.84 4.78
N ASN A 292 21.07 -5.72 5.66
CA ASN A 292 20.51 -5.33 6.96
C ASN A 292 21.60 -5.05 8.00
N GLY A 293 22.09 -3.80 8.00
CA GLY A 293 22.75 -3.14 9.15
C GLY A 293 24.08 -3.69 9.65
N THR A 294 24.65 -2.96 10.60
CA THR A 294 25.87 -3.31 11.35
C THR A 294 25.53 -3.90 12.73
N GLY A 295 26.00 -5.11 13.02
CA GLY A 295 26.36 -5.60 14.37
C GLY A 295 25.29 -6.00 15.39
N ALA A 296 24.00 -5.64 15.25
CA ALA A 296 22.97 -6.03 16.23
C ALA A 296 21.56 -6.29 15.67
N THR A 297 21.31 -5.94 14.42
CA THR A 297 20.00 -6.10 13.78
C THR A 297 19.85 -7.50 13.21
N THR A 298 18.64 -8.05 13.31
CA THR A 298 18.35 -9.41 12.86
C THR A 298 17.25 -9.44 11.81
N SER A 299 17.42 -10.31 10.82
CA SER A 299 16.39 -10.70 9.87
C SER A 299 16.03 -12.16 10.11
N ASN A 300 14.83 -12.41 10.64
CA ASN A 300 14.40 -13.75 11.02
C ASN A 300 13.30 -14.27 10.08
N LEU A 301 13.39 -15.54 9.72
CA LEU A 301 12.39 -16.27 8.97
C LEU A 301 11.93 -17.47 9.79
N THR A 302 10.63 -17.61 10.01
CA THR A 302 10.05 -18.75 10.72
C THR A 302 8.96 -19.38 9.86
N LEU A 303 9.00 -20.71 9.68
CA LEU A 303 7.93 -21.48 9.06
C LEU A 303 7.39 -22.46 10.10
N ASN A 304 6.07 -22.50 10.26
CA ASN A 304 5.38 -23.33 11.25
C ASN A 304 4.34 -24.26 10.58
N ASN A 305 3.88 -25.27 11.32
CA ASN A 305 2.83 -26.19 10.86
C ASN A 305 3.20 -26.83 9.51
N THR A 306 2.34 -26.73 8.50
CA THR A 306 2.56 -27.24 7.14
C THR A 306 2.91 -26.12 6.14
N ALA A 307 3.44 -24.99 6.63
CA ALA A 307 3.85 -23.89 5.78
C ALA A 307 4.93 -24.32 4.77
N LEU A 308 4.85 -23.77 3.55
CA LEU A 308 5.77 -24.06 2.46
C LEU A 308 6.34 -22.76 1.88
N ILE A 309 7.66 -22.71 1.75
CA ILE A 309 8.33 -21.75 0.86
C ILE A 309 9.06 -22.51 -0.24
N SER A 310 8.85 -22.13 -1.49
CA SER A 310 9.59 -22.63 -2.65
C SER A 310 10.24 -21.48 -3.41
N ALA A 311 11.55 -21.57 -3.60
CA ALA A 311 12.36 -20.59 -4.32
C ALA A 311 13.34 -21.29 -5.28
N ALA A 312 13.76 -20.59 -6.34
CA ALA A 312 14.85 -21.06 -7.18
C ALA A 312 16.19 -20.93 -6.44
N ASN A 313 16.44 -19.76 -5.85
CA ASN A 313 17.67 -19.40 -5.19
C ASN A 313 17.43 -18.89 -3.77
N LEU A 314 18.43 -19.06 -2.91
CA LEU A 314 18.42 -18.62 -1.52
C LEU A 314 19.69 -17.82 -1.22
N SER A 315 19.51 -16.64 -0.62
CA SER A 315 20.59 -15.85 -0.02
C SER A 315 20.29 -15.58 1.46
N LEU A 316 21.16 -16.06 2.35
CA LEU A 316 21.14 -15.71 3.76
C LEU A 316 22.37 -14.84 4.07
N GLY A 317 22.11 -13.57 4.34
CA GLY A 317 23.11 -12.63 4.83
C GLY A 317 23.97 -11.97 3.77
N TRP A 318 23.45 -11.75 2.56
CA TRP A 318 24.13 -10.87 1.59
C TRP A 318 24.16 -9.43 2.09
N ASN A 319 25.33 -8.80 2.10
CA ASN A 319 25.49 -7.43 2.57
C ASN A 319 25.22 -6.37 1.48
N ASN A 320 24.80 -6.78 0.27
CA ASN A 320 24.56 -5.88 -0.87
C ASN A 320 25.76 -4.96 -1.17
N ASN A 321 26.97 -5.51 -1.09
CA ASN A 321 28.26 -4.81 -1.24
C ASN A 321 28.54 -3.74 -0.17
N ASN A 322 27.74 -3.65 0.88
CA ASN A 322 28.03 -2.80 2.03
C ASN A 322 28.92 -3.56 3.02
N VAL A 323 30.24 -3.35 2.95
CA VAL A 323 31.22 -4.02 3.83
C VAL A 323 31.06 -3.67 5.31
N ALA A 324 30.37 -2.57 5.64
CA ALA A 324 30.05 -2.26 7.03
C ALA A 324 28.90 -3.14 7.55
N ALA A 325 28.00 -3.59 6.67
CA ALA A 325 26.89 -4.44 7.07
C ALA A 325 27.38 -5.85 7.40
N THR A 326 26.94 -6.35 8.54
CA THR A 326 27.21 -7.71 9.04
C THR A 326 25.86 -8.40 9.28
N PRO A 327 25.15 -8.81 8.21
CA PRO A 327 23.81 -9.36 8.34
C PRO A 327 23.75 -10.53 9.32
N ALA A 328 22.78 -10.51 10.21
CA ALA A 328 22.56 -11.61 11.15
C ALA A 328 21.09 -12.05 11.15
N GLY A 329 20.83 -13.29 11.54
CA GLY A 329 19.47 -13.78 11.60
C GLY A 329 19.33 -15.28 11.80
N THR A 330 18.08 -15.72 11.81
CA THR A 330 17.74 -17.13 11.96
C THR A 330 16.68 -17.52 10.94
N VAL A 331 16.83 -18.71 10.37
CA VAL A 331 15.78 -19.41 9.63
C VAL A 331 15.36 -20.59 10.50
N THR A 332 14.11 -20.64 10.91
CA THR A 332 13.57 -21.71 11.77
C THR A 332 12.40 -22.39 11.07
N LEU A 333 12.45 -23.72 10.94
CA LEU A 333 11.35 -24.53 10.46
C LEU A 333 10.87 -25.42 11.60
N ASN A 334 9.56 -25.40 11.84
CA ASN A 334 8.90 -26.19 12.87
C ASN A 334 7.89 -27.17 12.26
N ASP A 335 7.49 -28.16 13.05
CA ASP A 335 6.43 -29.13 12.73
C ASP A 335 6.67 -29.89 11.42
N SER A 336 5.90 -29.63 10.36
CA SER A 336 6.05 -30.24 9.04
C SER A 336 6.32 -29.19 7.95
N ALA A 337 6.87 -28.04 8.35
CA ALA A 337 7.13 -26.95 7.45
C ALA A 337 8.25 -27.29 6.47
N THR A 338 8.19 -26.73 5.27
CA THR A 338 9.14 -27.02 4.19
C THR A 338 9.73 -25.74 3.59
N LEU A 339 11.06 -25.71 3.47
CA LEU A 339 11.79 -24.78 2.62
C LEU A 339 12.42 -25.57 1.46
N ALA A 340 12.02 -25.26 0.23
CA ALA A 340 12.51 -25.92 -0.97
C ALA A 340 13.24 -24.93 -1.88
N VAL A 341 14.56 -25.12 -2.06
CA VAL A 341 15.42 -24.33 -2.92
C VAL A 341 15.97 -25.22 -4.03
N THR A 342 15.81 -24.84 -5.29
CA THR A 342 16.04 -25.75 -6.43
C THR A 342 17.33 -25.51 -7.21
N THR A 343 17.99 -24.37 -7.05
CA THR A 343 19.09 -23.94 -7.94
C THR A 343 20.35 -23.56 -7.19
N THR A 344 20.32 -22.56 -6.30
CA THR A 344 21.50 -22.18 -5.52
C THR A 344 21.16 -21.80 -4.09
N SER A 345 22.04 -22.14 -3.15
CA SER A 345 21.91 -21.76 -1.74
C SER A 345 23.19 -21.11 -1.21
N HIS A 346 23.07 -19.87 -0.75
CA HIS A 346 24.15 -19.16 -0.05
C HIS A 346 23.78 -18.96 1.42
N ILE A 347 24.59 -19.48 2.34
CA ILE A 347 24.40 -19.33 3.78
C ILE A 347 25.57 -18.52 4.35
N ALA A 348 25.24 -17.43 5.07
CA ALA A 348 26.22 -16.45 5.53
C ALA A 348 27.09 -15.93 4.37
N GLU A 349 26.42 -15.44 3.32
CA GLU A 349 27.02 -15.12 2.03
C GLU A 349 28.14 -14.07 2.10
N SER A 350 28.01 -13.10 3.00
CA SER A 350 28.98 -11.99 3.12
C SER A 350 29.88 -12.11 4.34
N ALA A 351 31.05 -11.46 4.26
CA ALA A 351 32.00 -11.40 5.38
C ALA A 351 31.31 -10.84 6.64
N GLY A 352 31.47 -11.56 7.76
CA GLY A 352 30.86 -11.19 9.04
C GLY A 352 29.36 -11.50 9.16
N ALA A 353 28.72 -12.07 8.12
CA ALA A 353 27.34 -12.52 8.23
C ALA A 353 27.22 -13.69 9.22
N ASN A 354 26.14 -13.71 10.00
CA ASN A 354 25.90 -14.72 11.04
C ASN A 354 24.46 -15.24 10.97
N PHE A 355 24.29 -16.40 10.33
CA PHE A 355 22.99 -17.03 10.15
C PHE A 355 22.96 -18.45 10.71
N SER A 356 21.83 -18.81 11.31
CA SER A 356 21.54 -20.19 11.70
C SER A 356 20.29 -20.70 10.99
N LEU A 357 20.35 -21.93 10.47
CA LEU A 357 19.19 -22.70 10.03
C LEU A 357 18.84 -23.73 11.12
N LYS A 358 17.60 -23.73 11.60
CA LYS A 358 17.10 -24.63 12.64
C LYS A 358 15.93 -25.45 12.08
N LEU A 359 16.02 -26.77 12.21
CA LEU A 359 14.97 -27.71 11.83
C LEU A 359 14.45 -28.39 13.08
N ASN A 360 13.15 -28.28 13.33
CA ASN A 360 12.47 -28.90 14.46
C ASN A 360 11.33 -29.81 13.96
N GLY A 361 11.01 -30.85 14.73
CA GLY A 361 9.93 -31.78 14.38
C GLY A 361 10.24 -32.60 13.13
N ALA A 362 9.26 -32.69 12.22
CA ALA A 362 9.35 -33.34 10.91
C ALA A 362 9.57 -32.33 9.76
N SER A 363 10.07 -31.13 10.07
CA SER A 363 10.32 -30.11 9.04
C SER A 363 11.45 -30.51 8.10
N ALA A 364 11.43 -29.93 6.89
CA ALA A 364 12.40 -30.25 5.85
C ALA A 364 12.95 -28.99 5.19
N ALA A 365 14.27 -28.95 4.99
CA ALA A 365 14.93 -27.99 4.12
C ALA A 365 15.65 -28.75 2.99
N THR A 366 15.28 -28.47 1.75
CA THR A 366 16.01 -28.92 0.55
C THR A 366 16.79 -27.74 0.02
N LEU A 367 18.12 -27.84 0.03
CA LEU A 367 19.05 -26.82 -0.42
C LEU A 367 19.88 -27.37 -1.57
N ALA A 368 19.95 -26.61 -2.67
CA ALA A 368 20.78 -26.91 -3.84
C ALA A 368 22.21 -26.38 -3.67
#